data_AF-A0A2E2UZ10-F1
#
_entry.id   AF-A0A2E2UZ10-F1
#
_cell.length_a   1.000
_cell.length_b   1.000
_cell.length_c   1.000
_cell.angle_alpha   90.00
_cell.angle_beta   90.00
_cell.angle_gamma   90.00
#
_symmetry.space_group_name_H-M   'P 1'
#
loop_
_entity.id
_entity.type
_entity.pdbx_description
1 polymer ?
#
loop_
_entity_poly.entity_id
_entity_poly.type
_entity_poly.pdbx_seq_one_letter_code
_entity_poly.pdbx_strand_id
1 'polypeptide(L)'
;MLSQASSFKELVGSFIELIYLAVPLIFAIIFLVISWRIIDAWIIHGGDETKVKAGKQTAIVGVVVLVVLASVWGIVGLLKSALVG
;
A
#
# COMPACT_ATOMS: atom_id res chain seq x y z
N MET A 1 33.56 15.66 -14.96
CA MET A 1 32.17 16.13 -14.77
C MET A 1 31.13 15.01 -14.93
N LEU A 2 31.44 13.86 -15.54
CA LEU A 2 30.49 12.74 -15.70
C LEU A 2 30.32 11.83 -14.45
N SER A 3 31.26 11.82 -13.49
CA SER A 3 31.17 10.89 -12.33
C SER A 3 30.24 11.34 -11.21
N GLN A 4 29.87 12.63 -11.15
CA GLN A 4 28.98 13.14 -10.09
C GLN A 4 27.50 12.87 -10.45
N ALA A 5 27.17 12.90 -11.74
CA ALA A 5 25.84 12.56 -12.25
C ALA A 5 25.51 11.06 -12.07
N SER A 6 26.51 10.16 -12.21
CA SER A 6 26.32 8.73 -11.97
C SER A 6 26.00 8.43 -10.49
N SER A 7 26.65 9.10 -9.54
CA SER A 7 26.40 8.87 -8.11
C SER A 7 24.99 9.30 -7.67
N PHE A 8 24.46 10.41 -8.18
CA PHE A 8 23.08 10.81 -7.89
C PHE A 8 22.06 9.83 -8.50
N LYS A 9 22.29 9.37 -9.73
CA LYS A 9 21.46 8.37 -10.39
C LYS A 9 21.45 7.04 -9.62
N GLU A 10 22.59 6.60 -9.12
CA GLU A 10 22.73 5.39 -8.30
C GLU A 10 21.96 5.51 -6.98
N LEU A 11 22.10 6.63 -6.27
CA LEU A 11 21.34 6.88 -5.03
C LEU A 11 19.83 6.85 -5.28
N VAL A 12 19.36 7.57 -6.31
CA VAL A 12 17.93 7.57 -6.68
C VAL A 12 17.46 6.17 -7.06
N GLY A 13 18.28 5.41 -7.80
CA GLY A 13 18.01 4.01 -8.14
C GLY A 13 17.79 3.14 -6.89
N SER A 14 18.69 3.22 -5.91
CA SER A 14 18.59 2.48 -4.65
C SER A 14 17.31 2.81 -3.86
N PHE A 15 16.91 4.09 -3.80
CA PHE A 15 15.64 4.47 -3.16
C PHE A 15 14.42 3.93 -3.92
N ILE A 16 14.46 3.98 -5.25
CA ILE A 16 13.39 3.45 -6.09
C ILE A 16 13.23 1.94 -5.87
N GLU A 17 14.32 1.17 -5.88
CA GLU A 17 14.30 -0.27 -5.61
C GLU A 17 13.75 -0.58 -4.22
N LEU A 18 14.14 0.19 -3.21
CA LEU A 18 13.60 0.06 -1.85
C LEU A 18 12.08 0.29 -1.82
N ILE A 19 11.57 1.29 -2.56
CA ILE A 19 10.12 1.57 -2.65
C ILE A 19 9.40 0.43 -3.39
N TYR A 20 9.96 -0.09 -4.48
CA TYR A 20 9.41 -1.23 -5.22
C TYR A 20 9.27 -2.48 -4.34
N LEU A 21 10.14 -2.66 -3.35
CA LEU A 21 10.04 -3.75 -2.36
C LEU A 21 9.09 -3.41 -1.20
N ALA A 22 9.15 -2.18 -0.68
CA ALA A 22 8.38 -1.77 0.49
C ALA A 22 6.87 -1.69 0.22
N VAL A 23 6.46 -1.21 -0.95
CA VAL A 23 5.04 -1.03 -1.28
C VAL A 23 4.27 -2.36 -1.31
N PRO A 24 4.73 -3.42 -2.02
CA PRO A 24 4.09 -4.74 -1.95
C PRO A 24 4.07 -5.34 -0.55
N LEU A 25 5.14 -5.12 0.23
CA LEU A 25 5.24 -5.63 1.59
C LEU A 25 4.19 -4.97 2.51
N ILE A 26 4.06 -3.64 2.44
CA ILE A 26 3.03 -2.89 3.18
C ILE A 26 1.64 -3.34 2.76
N PHE A 27 1.41 -3.53 1.46
CA PHE A 27 0.14 -4.06 0.94
C PHE A 27 -0.21 -5.41 1.56
N ALA A 28 0.75 -6.35 1.59
CA ALA A 28 0.56 -7.68 2.16
C ALA A 28 0.21 -7.60 3.66
N ILE A 29 0.92 -6.77 4.43
CA ILE A 29 0.66 -6.57 5.86
C ILE A 29 -0.75 -6.03 6.09
N ILE A 30 -1.13 -4.98 5.37
CA ILE A 30 -2.46 -4.36 5.49
C ILE A 30 -3.54 -5.36 5.14
N PHE A 31 -3.37 -6.12 4.05
CA PHE A 31 -4.31 -7.16 3.65
C PHE A 31 -4.50 -8.24 4.73
N LEU A 32 -3.40 -8.69 5.36
CA LEU A 32 -3.45 -9.66 6.46
C LEU A 32 -4.19 -9.08 7.68
N VAL A 33 -3.91 -7.84 8.05
CA VAL A 33 -4.57 -7.16 9.18
C VAL A 33 -6.07 -7.02 8.94
N ILE A 34 -6.49 -6.62 7.73
CA ILE A 34 -7.90 -6.52 7.35
C ILE A 34 -8.56 -7.89 7.40
N SER A 35 -7.92 -8.90 6.81
CA SER A 35 -8.44 -10.28 6.79
C SER A 35 -8.65 -10.81 8.20
N TRP A 36 -7.66 -10.60 9.10
CA TRP A 36 -7.76 -11.00 10.50
C TRP A 36 -8.89 -10.26 11.23
N ARG A 37 -9.01 -8.93 11.03
CA ARG A 37 -10.08 -8.12 11.64
C ARG A 37 -11.47 -8.56 11.19
N ILE A 38 -11.62 -8.99 9.93
CA ILE A 38 -12.89 -9.53 9.43
C ILE A 38 -13.22 -10.87 10.10
N ILE A 39 -12.24 -11.76 10.23
CA ILE A 39 -12.45 -13.04 10.94
C ILE A 39 -12.81 -12.78 12.41
N ASP A 40 -12.07 -11.93 13.09
CA ASP A 40 -12.27 -11.59 14.51
C ASP A 40 -13.66 -10.99 14.77
N ALA A 41 -14.10 -10.05 13.93
CA ALA A 41 -15.34 -9.33 14.15
C ALA A 41 -16.60 -10.11 13.73
N TRP A 42 -16.56 -10.89 12.64
CA TRP A 42 -17.76 -11.59 12.14
C TRP A 42 -17.80 -13.09 12.44
N ILE A 43 -16.65 -13.77 12.57
CA ILE A 43 -16.62 -15.21 12.85
C ILE A 43 -16.49 -15.47 14.35
N ILE A 44 -15.53 -14.82 15.02
CA ILE A 44 -15.29 -15.05 16.45
C ILE A 44 -16.31 -14.30 17.32
N HIS A 45 -16.61 -13.04 16.96
CA HIS A 45 -17.48 -12.16 17.74
C HIS A 45 -18.77 -11.75 17.02
N GLY A 46 -19.25 -12.54 16.05
CA GLY A 46 -20.41 -12.17 15.21
C GLY A 46 -21.72 -11.91 15.95
N GLY A 47 -21.86 -12.39 17.19
CA GLY A 47 -23.02 -12.11 18.05
C GLY A 47 -22.94 -10.79 18.84
N ASP A 48 -21.81 -10.09 18.82
CA ASP A 48 -21.60 -8.82 19.50
C ASP A 48 -21.63 -7.68 18.46
N GLU A 49 -22.77 -6.99 18.38
CA GLU A 49 -22.98 -5.88 17.44
C GLU A 49 -21.92 -4.77 17.56
N THR A 50 -21.36 -4.56 18.76
CA THR A 50 -20.35 -3.54 19.00
C THR A 50 -19.04 -3.91 18.31
N LYS A 51 -18.61 -5.17 18.44
CA LYS A 51 -17.38 -5.68 17.80
C LYS A 51 -17.53 -5.80 16.30
N VAL A 52 -18.71 -6.18 15.80
CA VAL A 52 -19.02 -6.20 14.37
C VAL A 52 -18.92 -4.78 13.79
N LYS A 53 -19.48 -3.77 14.46
CA LYS A 53 -19.43 -2.37 14.00
C LYS A 53 -18.01 -1.82 13.95
N ALA A 54 -17.20 -2.11 14.97
CA ALA A 54 -15.79 -1.73 15.00
C ALA A 54 -14.96 -2.45 13.91
N GLY A 55 -15.22 -3.74 13.69
CA GLY A 55 -14.63 -4.52 12.61
C GLY A 55 -14.95 -3.94 11.23
N LYS A 56 -16.21 -3.54 11.01
CA LYS A 56 -16.65 -2.88 9.77
C LYS A 56 -15.94 -1.56 9.51
N GLN A 57 -15.80 -0.71 10.52
CA GLN A 57 -15.05 0.54 10.38
C GLN A 57 -13.58 0.27 10.01
N THR A 58 -12.95 -0.70 10.68
CA THR A 58 -11.56 -1.08 10.40
C THR A 58 -11.38 -1.63 8.98
N ALA A 59 -12.31 -2.47 8.52
CA ALA A 59 -12.28 -3.03 7.17
C ALA A 59 -12.42 -1.94 6.11
N ILE A 60 -13.33 -0.97 6.30
CA ILE A 60 -13.51 0.16 5.37
C ILE A 60 -12.25 1.00 5.29
N VAL A 61 -11.67 1.38 6.43
CA VAL A 61 -10.41 2.15 6.46
C VAL A 61 -9.30 1.39 5.75
N GLY A 62 -9.18 0.09 6.01
CA GLY A 62 -8.21 -0.76 5.35
C GLY A 62 -8.37 -0.80 3.83
N VAL A 63 -9.60 -0.98 3.33
CA VAL A 63 -9.89 -0.97 1.89
C VAL A 63 -9.54 0.39 1.26
N VAL A 64 -9.87 1.50 1.93
CA VAL A 64 -9.51 2.84 1.44
C VAL A 64 -7.99 2.98 1.30
N VAL A 65 -7.22 2.52 2.30
CA VAL A 65 -5.76 2.55 2.23
C VAL A 65 -5.24 1.69 1.06
N LEU A 66 -5.80 0.49 0.85
CA LEU A 66 -5.41 -0.37 -0.28
C LEU A 66 -5.68 0.31 -1.64
N VAL A 67 -6.81 0.99 -1.80
CA VAL A 67 -7.14 1.74 -3.02
C VAL A 67 -6.16 2.88 -3.25
N VAL A 68 -5.78 3.62 -2.20
CA VAL A 68 -4.78 4.69 -2.30
C VAL A 68 -3.42 4.11 -2.70
N LEU A 69 -2.98 3.00 -2.10
CA LEU A 69 -1.73 2.36 -2.48
C LEU A 69 -1.74 1.85 -3.93
N ALA A 70 -2.87 1.32 -4.40
CA ALA A 70 -3.03 0.90 -5.79
C ALA A 70 -3.02 2.09 -6.75
N SER A 71 -3.60 3.24 -6.37
CA SER A 71 -3.66 4.43 -7.22
C SER A 71 -2.30 5.06 -7.48
N VAL A 72 -1.34 4.89 -6.56
CA VAL A 72 0.05 5.34 -6.75
C VAL A 72 0.65 4.75 -8.03
N TRP A 73 0.43 3.47 -8.33
CA TRP A 73 0.94 2.85 -9.56
C TRP A 73 0.30 3.43 -10.83
N GLY A 74 -1.00 3.70 -10.79
CA GLY A 74 -1.70 4.36 -11.88
C GLY A 74 -1.13 5.76 -12.15
N ILE A 75 -0.94 6.55 -11.09
CA ILE A 75 -0.35 7.90 -11.18
C ILE A 75 1.09 7.83 -11.70
N VAL A 76 1.91 6.91 -11.20
CA VAL A 76 3.30 6.71 -11.69
C VAL A 76 3.30 6.34 -13.17
N GLY A 77 2.38 5.49 -13.62
CA GLY A 77 2.23 5.14 -15.03
C GLY A 77 1.88 6.34 -15.90
N LEU A 78 0.90 7.16 -15.47
CA LEU A 78 0.50 8.38 -16.16
C LEU A 78 1.66 9.38 -16.25
N LEU A 79 2.38 9.60 -15.16
CA LEU A 79 3.52 10.52 -15.12
C LEU A 79 4.66 10.05 -16.04
N LYS A 80 4.98 8.75 -16.06
CA LYS A 80 5.97 8.20 -16.99
C LYS A 80 5.56 8.42 -18.44
N SER A 81 4.29 8.18 -18.77
CA SER A 81 3.78 8.41 -20.12
C SER A 81 3.82 9.89 -20.51
N ALA A 82 3.53 10.80 -19.58
CA ALA A 82 3.49 12.23 -19.87
C ALA A 82 4.88 12.90 -19.97
N LEU A 83 5.89 12.33 -19.31
CA LEU A 83 7.25 12.90 -19.26
C LEU A 83 8.24 12.25 -20.24
N VAL A 84 7.97 11.00 -20.66
CA VAL A 84 8.89 10.19 -21.50
C VAL A 84 8.26 9.82 -22.84
N GLY A 85 6.94 9.96 -23.00
CA GLY A 85 6.23 9.87 -24.29
C GLY A 85 6.22 11.21 -25.01
#